data_AF-A0A401VZS8-F1
#
_entry.id   AF-A0A401VZS8-F1
#
_cell.length_a   1.000
_cell.length_b   1.000
_cell.length_c   1.000
_cell.angle_alpha   90.00
_cell.angle_beta   90.00
_cell.angle_gamma   90.00
#
_symmetry.space_group_name_H-M   'P 1'
#
loop_
_entity.id
_entity.type
_entity.pdbx_description
1 polymer ?
#
loop_
_entity_poly.entity_id
_entity_poly.type
_entity_poly.pdbx_seq_one_letter_code
_entity_poly.pdbx_strand_id
1 'polypeptide(L)'
;MGWERLREIDGVWAGARSVEVGSVRPDSGQRNVLVGDAAEIAELAGLLEVVPTSSAFVCMCAGDVRFTVRGERGKILGELTHHLGGGVEWHRWGGERPLLRPSELARWPAERGVADASPAQVR
;
A
#
# COMPACT_ATOMS: atom_id res chain seq x y z
N MET A 1 7.87 -10.86 -18.45
CA MET A 1 8.23 -9.42 -18.34
C MET A 1 7.67 -8.85 -17.04
N GLY A 2 8.30 -9.12 -15.87
CA GLY A 2 7.71 -8.81 -14.56
C GLY A 2 8.64 -8.13 -13.54
N TRP A 3 9.93 -8.00 -13.85
CA TRP A 3 10.95 -7.51 -12.92
C TRP A 3 11.21 -6.00 -13.04
N GLU A 4 11.03 -5.42 -14.23
CA GLU A 4 11.20 -3.97 -14.46
C GLU A 4 10.21 -3.15 -13.64
N ARG A 5 8.95 -3.59 -13.57
CA ARG A 5 7.91 -2.90 -12.78
C ARG A 5 8.08 -3.06 -11.27
N LEU A 6 8.85 -4.05 -10.80
CA LEU A 6 9.24 -4.15 -9.39
C LEU A 6 10.35 -3.14 -9.09
N ARG A 7 11.34 -3.00 -9.99
CA ARG A 7 12.39 -1.99 -9.85
C ARG A 7 11.87 -0.55 -9.91
N GLU A 8 10.80 -0.31 -10.67
CA GLU A 8 10.18 1.02 -10.69
C GLU A 8 9.56 1.38 -9.33
N ILE A 9 8.99 0.41 -8.61
CA ILE A 9 8.45 0.68 -7.27
C ILE A 9 9.56 0.90 -6.25
N ASP A 10 10.70 0.22 -6.39
CA ASP A 10 11.89 0.48 -5.58
C ASP A 10 12.37 1.94 -5.75
N GLY A 11 12.30 2.46 -6.98
CA GLY A 11 12.59 3.86 -7.27
C GLY A 11 11.63 4.85 -6.60
N VAL A 12 10.34 4.49 -6.46
CA VAL A 12 9.35 5.27 -5.71
C VAL A 12 9.74 5.35 -4.24
N TRP A 13 10.09 4.21 -3.62
CA TRP A 13 10.49 4.15 -2.22
C TRP A 13 11.82 4.85 -1.94
N ALA A 14 12.81 4.73 -2.83
CA ALA A 14 14.08 5.44 -2.72
C ALA A 14 13.91 6.97 -2.75
N GLY A 15 12.89 7.47 -3.45
CA GLY A 15 12.56 8.89 -3.53
C GLY A 15 11.61 9.40 -2.44
N ALA A 16 11.08 8.52 -1.59
CA ALA A 16 10.05 8.88 -0.61
C ALA A 16 10.57 9.85 0.45
N ARG A 17 9.70 10.79 0.83
CA ARG A 17 9.87 11.77 1.91
C ARG A 17 8.70 11.77 2.87
N SER A 18 7.52 11.40 2.39
CA SER A 18 6.40 11.07 3.23
C SER A 18 5.44 10.11 2.53
N VAL A 19 4.62 9.44 3.32
CA VAL A 19 3.51 8.63 2.83
C VAL A 19 2.24 9.08 3.54
N GLU A 20 1.28 9.53 2.76
CA GLU A 20 -0.06 9.78 3.25
C GLU A 20 -0.85 8.47 3.16
N VAL A 21 -1.37 8.01 4.29
CA VAL A 21 -2.16 6.78 4.39
C VAL A 21 -3.57 7.15 4.79
N GLY A 22 -4.55 6.76 3.98
CA GLY A 22 -5.94 7.10 4.23
C GLY A 22 -6.90 6.02 3.77
N SER A 23 -8.09 6.03 4.35
CA SER A 23 -9.19 5.17 3.90
C SER A 23 -9.60 5.56 2.49
N VAL A 24 -9.85 4.58 1.63
CA VAL A 24 -10.47 4.82 0.32
C VAL A 24 -11.94 5.22 0.49
N ARG A 25 -12.58 4.87 1.61
CA ARG A 25 -13.97 5.19 1.93
C ARG A 25 -14.04 6.47 2.77
N PRO A 26 -14.41 7.62 2.17
CA PRO A 26 -14.35 8.93 2.83
C PRO A 26 -15.31 9.09 4.02
N ASP A 27 -16.38 8.29 4.08
CA ASP A 27 -17.44 8.44 5.09
C ASP A 27 -17.25 7.56 6.34
N SER A 28 -16.09 6.91 6.48
CA SER A 28 -15.81 5.96 7.56
C SER A 28 -15.52 6.62 8.92
N GLY A 29 -15.33 7.95 8.98
CA GLY A 29 -14.85 8.64 10.18
C GLY A 29 -13.40 8.28 10.56
N GLN A 30 -12.69 7.52 9.71
CA GLN A 30 -11.31 7.11 9.91
C GLN A 30 -10.34 8.25 9.59
N ARG A 31 -9.17 8.20 10.22
CA ARG A 31 -8.17 9.27 10.13
C ARG A 31 -7.21 8.99 8.98
N ASN A 32 -6.72 10.06 8.36
CA ASN A 32 -5.52 9.97 7.55
C ASN A 32 -4.29 10.08 8.45
N VAL A 33 -3.26 9.31 8.13
CA VAL A 33 -1.97 9.32 8.83
C VAL A 33 -0.90 9.75 7.85
N LEU A 34 -0.06 10.67 8.29
CA LEU A 34 1.13 11.08 7.55
C LEU A 34 2.35 10.42 8.18
N VAL A 35 3.02 9.57 7.43
CA VAL A 35 4.30 8.96 7.79
C VAL A 35 5.41 9.80 7.18
N GLY A 36 6.28 10.39 8.01
CA GLY A 36 7.37 11.25 7.55
C GLY A 36 8.75 10.83 8.05
N ASP A 37 8.83 9.94 9.04
CA ASP A 37 10.09 9.42 9.53
C ASP A 37 10.68 8.38 8.56
N ALA A 38 11.97 8.46 8.31
CA ALA A 38 12.63 7.60 7.32
C ALA A 38 12.59 6.10 7.69
N ALA A 39 12.67 5.77 8.99
CA ALA A 39 12.59 4.38 9.43
C ALA A 39 11.16 3.85 9.30
N GLU A 40 10.15 4.66 9.64
CA GLU A 40 8.74 4.28 9.47
C GLU A 40 8.35 4.16 7.99
N ILE A 41 8.89 5.01 7.11
CA ILE A 41 8.73 4.87 5.65
C ILE A 41 9.34 3.55 5.16
N ALA A 42 10.54 3.20 5.63
CA ALA A 42 11.21 1.96 5.24
C ALA A 42 10.46 0.71 5.75
N GLU A 43 9.93 0.76 6.98
CA GLU A 43 9.05 -0.28 7.52
C GLU A 43 7.81 -0.46 6.63
N LEU A 44 7.13 0.64 6.31
CA LEU A 44 5.92 0.61 5.50
C LEU A 44 6.20 0.10 4.07
N ALA A 45 7.31 0.51 3.46
CA ALA A 45 7.76 -0.02 2.17
C ALA A 45 7.93 -1.54 2.22
N GLY A 46 8.53 -2.06 3.30
CA GLY A 46 8.66 -3.49 3.54
C GLY A 46 7.30 -4.20 3.66
N LEU A 47 6.37 -3.64 4.43
CA LEU A 47 5.02 -4.23 4.58
C LEU A 47 4.26 -4.30 3.26
N LEU A 48 4.55 -3.41 2.31
CA LEU A 48 3.95 -3.34 0.97
C LEU A 48 4.69 -4.18 -0.09
N GLU A 49 5.71 -4.96 0.29
CA GLU A 49 6.39 -5.85 -0.62
C GLU A 49 5.46 -6.96 -1.13
N VAL A 50 5.56 -7.24 -2.43
CA VAL A 50 4.72 -8.22 -3.14
C VAL A 50 5.49 -9.48 -3.50
N VAL A 51 4.78 -10.59 -3.70
CA VAL A 51 5.37 -11.85 -4.18
C VAL A 51 5.95 -11.63 -5.59
N PRO A 52 7.28 -11.76 -5.80
CA PRO A 52 7.91 -11.34 -7.06
C PRO A 52 7.43 -12.10 -8.30
N THR A 53 7.04 -13.36 -8.12
CA THR A 53 6.66 -14.29 -9.19
C THR A 53 5.16 -14.35 -9.45
N SER A 54 4.33 -13.66 -8.66
CA SER A 54 2.89 -13.68 -8.84
C SER A 54 2.46 -12.83 -10.04
N SER A 55 1.52 -13.37 -10.82
CA SER A 55 0.77 -12.58 -11.80
C SER A 55 -0.14 -11.59 -11.10
N ALA A 56 -0.32 -10.41 -11.71
CA ALA A 56 -1.35 -9.48 -11.26
C ALA A 56 -2.74 -10.06 -11.52
N PHE A 57 -3.69 -9.78 -10.64
CA PHE A 57 -5.11 -10.09 -10.84
C PHE A 57 -5.95 -8.84 -10.59
N VAL A 58 -7.19 -8.85 -11.07
CA VAL A 58 -8.10 -7.71 -10.91
C VAL A 58 -9.08 -8.02 -9.81
N CYS A 59 -9.06 -7.25 -8.72
CA CYS A 59 -10.17 -7.19 -7.78
C CYS A 59 -11.25 -6.25 -8.33
N MET A 60 -12.53 -6.57 -8.09
CA MET A 60 -13.65 -5.64 -8.33
C MET A 60 -13.91 -4.71 -7.14
N CYS A 61 -13.09 -4.79 -6.10
CA CYS A 61 -13.15 -3.93 -4.95
C CYS A 61 -12.44 -2.60 -5.23
N ALA A 62 -12.95 -1.51 -4.63
CA ALA A 62 -12.33 -0.18 -4.75
C ALA A 62 -11.01 -0.05 -3.95
N GLY A 63 -10.69 -1.06 -3.15
CA GLY A 63 -9.68 -1.00 -2.10
C GLY A 63 -10.21 -0.37 -0.82
N ASP A 64 -9.36 -0.44 0.20
CA ASP A 64 -9.71 -0.04 1.56
C ASP A 64 -8.75 1.02 2.08
N VAL A 65 -7.45 0.89 1.76
CA VAL A 65 -6.41 1.84 2.19
C VAL A 65 -5.61 2.31 0.99
N ARG A 66 -5.45 3.62 0.86
CA ARG A 66 -4.59 4.27 -0.13
C ARG A 66 -3.32 4.75 0.55
N PHE A 67 -2.19 4.48 -0.11
CA PHE A 67 -0.85 4.95 0.25
C PHE A 67 -0.35 5.88 -0.85
N THR A 68 -0.37 7.18 -0.60
CA THR A 68 0.16 8.19 -1.52
C THR A 68 1.60 8.52 -1.12
N VAL A 69 2.57 8.00 -1.88
CA VAL A 69 3.99 8.20 -1.65
C VAL A 69 4.41 9.53 -2.27
N ARG A 70 4.97 10.41 -1.44
CA ARG A 70 5.41 11.75 -1.82
C ARG A 70 6.91 11.90 -1.65
N GLY A 71 7.55 12.55 -2.61
CA GLY A 71 8.96 12.90 -2.58
C GLY A 71 9.19 14.37 -2.17
N GLU A 72 10.32 14.90 -2.59
CA GLU A 72 10.70 16.29 -2.36
C GLU A 72 9.59 17.28 -2.78
N ARG A 73 9.38 18.30 -1.94
CA ARG A 73 8.36 19.35 -2.14
C ARG A 73 6.92 18.80 -2.28
N GLY A 74 6.64 17.61 -1.74
CA GLY A 74 5.31 17.01 -1.74
C GLY A 74 4.85 16.39 -3.06
N LYS A 75 5.75 16.28 -4.05
CA LYS A 75 5.46 15.67 -5.36
C LYS A 75 5.03 14.20 -5.17
N ILE A 76 3.89 13.81 -5.73
CA ILE A 76 3.45 12.41 -5.72
C ILE A 76 4.37 11.59 -6.65
N LEU A 77 4.97 10.55 -6.08
CA LEU A 77 5.84 9.61 -6.79
C LEU A 77 5.10 8.33 -7.17
N GLY A 78 4.15 7.91 -6.35
CA GLY A 78 3.32 6.73 -6.59
C GLY A 78 2.12 6.69 -5.65
N GLU A 79 1.10 5.96 -6.06
CA GLU A 79 -0.06 5.66 -5.24
C GLU A 79 -0.32 4.17 -5.27
N LEU A 80 -0.38 3.56 -4.10
CA LEU A 80 -0.72 2.15 -3.94
C LEU A 80 -2.08 2.04 -3.26
N THR A 81 -2.85 1.03 -3.63
CA THR A 81 -4.13 0.72 -3.01
C THR A 81 -4.07 -0.69 -2.44
N HIS A 82 -4.26 -0.83 -1.14
CA HIS A 82 -4.43 -2.13 -0.49
C HIS A 82 -5.90 -2.52 -0.47
N HIS A 83 -6.15 -3.78 -0.83
CA HIS A 83 -7.45 -4.42 -0.82
C HIS A 83 -7.47 -5.40 0.38
N LEU A 84 -8.31 -5.13 1.39
CA LEU A 84 -8.37 -5.89 2.64
C LEU A 84 -8.73 -7.36 2.37
N GLY A 85 -7.86 -8.26 2.82
CA GLY A 85 -7.94 -9.71 2.55
C GLY A 85 -7.15 -10.17 1.32
N GLY A 86 -6.48 -9.26 0.62
CA GLY A 86 -5.69 -9.55 -0.57
C GLY A 86 -4.28 -8.95 -0.54
N GLY A 87 -3.91 -8.41 -1.68
CA GLY A 87 -2.64 -7.82 -2.02
C GLY A 87 -2.67 -6.30 -2.11
N VAL A 88 -1.72 -5.76 -2.87
CA VAL A 88 -1.62 -4.33 -3.14
C VAL A 88 -1.60 -4.10 -4.64
N GLU A 89 -2.28 -3.05 -5.06
CA GLU A 89 -2.31 -2.60 -6.44
C GLU A 89 -1.47 -1.34 -6.60
N TRP A 90 -0.73 -1.31 -7.70
CA TRP A 90 -0.13 -0.11 -8.23
C TRP A 90 -0.54 0.02 -9.69
N HIS A 91 -0.99 1.20 -10.14
CA HIS A 91 -1.54 1.40 -11.48
C HIS A 91 -0.64 0.89 -12.63
N ARG A 92 0.68 0.83 -12.43
CA ARG A 92 1.64 0.31 -13.42
C ARG A 92 1.67 -1.21 -13.52
N TRP A 93 1.24 -1.93 -12.49
CA TRP A 93 1.22 -3.39 -12.51
C TRP A 93 0.08 -3.96 -13.36
N GLY A 94 -0.96 -3.17 -13.64
CA GLY A 94 -2.15 -3.62 -14.37
C GLY A 94 -3.03 -4.55 -13.53
N GLY A 95 -2.97 -4.42 -12.21
CA GLY A 95 -3.75 -5.18 -11.25
C GLY A 95 -3.05 -5.32 -9.89
N GLU A 96 -3.76 -5.95 -8.97
CA GLU A 96 -3.34 -6.28 -7.63
C GLU A 96 -2.32 -7.43 -7.64
N ARG A 97 -1.35 -7.36 -6.72
CA ARG A 97 -0.37 -8.42 -6.48
C ARG A 97 -0.38 -8.84 -5.01
N PRO A 98 -0.33 -10.14 -4.70
CA PRO A 98 -0.28 -10.64 -3.34
C PRO A 98 0.94 -10.10 -2.59
N LEU A 99 0.73 -9.74 -1.33
CA LEU A 99 1.76 -9.25 -0.41
C LEU A 99 2.58 -10.40 0.18
N LEU A 100 3.83 -10.12 0.53
CA LEU A 100 4.65 -11.05 1.34
C LEU A 100 4.19 -11.09 2.81
N ARG A 101 3.66 -9.96 3.32
CA ARG A 101 3.30 -9.78 4.73
C ARG A 101 1.87 -9.23 4.91
N PRO A 102 0.83 -9.92 4.38
CA PRO A 102 -0.53 -9.38 4.36
C PRO A 102 -1.10 -9.13 5.76
N SER A 103 -0.84 -10.01 6.74
CA SER A 103 -1.36 -9.86 8.10
C SER A 103 -0.70 -8.70 8.87
N GLU A 104 0.59 -8.47 8.66
CA GLU A 104 1.31 -7.35 9.28
C GLU A 104 0.84 -6.03 8.68
N LEU A 105 0.68 -5.97 7.35
CA LEU A 105 0.13 -4.78 6.70
C LEU A 105 -1.30 -4.51 7.15
N ALA A 106 -2.17 -5.51 7.27
CA ALA A 106 -3.55 -5.28 7.72
C ALA A 106 -3.64 -4.70 9.14
N ARG A 107 -2.72 -5.09 10.02
CA ARG A 107 -2.67 -4.59 11.40
C ARG A 107 -2.19 -3.13 11.47
N TRP A 108 -1.28 -2.72 10.60
CA TRP A 108 -0.64 -1.39 10.65
C TRP A 108 -1.65 -0.21 10.53
N PRO A 109 -2.58 -0.17 9.55
CA PRO A 109 -3.63 0.84 9.46
C PRO A 109 -4.62 0.75 10.62
N ALA A 110 -4.92 -0.45 11.10
CA ALA A 110 -5.88 -0.67 12.18
C ALA A 110 -5.41 -0.12 13.52
N GLU A 111 -4.15 -0.37 13.88
CA GLU A 111 -3.52 0.20 15.09
C GLU A 111 -3.47 1.73 15.05
N ARG A 112 -3.53 2.32 13.85
CA ARG A 112 -3.48 3.76 13.62
C ARG A 112 -4.85 4.40 13.35
N GLY A 113 -5.93 3.62 13.39
CA GLY A 113 -7.30 4.11 13.17
C GLY A 113 -7.58 4.59 11.74
N VAL A 114 -6.83 4.06 10.77
CA VAL A 114 -6.97 4.37 9.33
C VAL A 114 -7.91 3.40 8.63
N ALA A 115 -8.02 2.17 9.13
CA ALA A 115 -8.93 1.13 8.66
C ALA A 115 -9.39 0.29 9.86
N ASP A 116 -10.49 -0.46 9.73
CA ASP A 116 -10.85 -1.43 10.76
C ASP A 116 -9.95 -2.66 10.65
N ALA A 117 -9.64 -3.29 11.78
CA ALA A 117 -9.05 -4.63 11.81
C ALA A 117 -10.10 -5.65 11.34
N SER A 118 -10.38 -5.71 10.04
CA SER A 118 -11.18 -6.81 9.51
C SER A 118 -10.32 -8.08 9.47
N PRO A 119 -10.78 -9.20 10.04
CA PRO A 119 -10.08 -10.46 9.89
C PRO A 119 -10.02 -10.78 8.40
N ALA A 120 -8.81 -11.04 7.89
CA ALA A 120 -8.62 -11.60 6.56
C ALA A 120 -9.51 -12.85 6.45
N GLN A 121 -10.64 -12.75 5.74
CA GLN A 121 -11.45 -13.90 5.42
C GLN A 121 -10.73 -14.66 4.31
N VAL A 122 -9.76 -15.48 4.72
CA VAL A 122 -9.24 -16.56 3.90
C VAL A 122 -10.36 -17.58 3.77
N ARG A 123 -10.96 -17.66 2.59
CA ARG A 123 -11.71 -18.83 2.13
C ARG A 123 -10.91 -19.52 1.04
#